data_AF-A0A1E5NZP8-F1
#
_entry.id   AF-A0A1E5NZP8-F1
#
_cell.length_a   1.000
_cell.length_b   1.000
_cell.length_c   1.000
_cell.angle_alpha   90.00
_cell.angle_beta   90.00
_cell.angle_gamma   90.00
#
_symmetry.space_group_name_H-M   'P 1'
#
loop_
_entity.id
_entity.type
_entity.pdbx_description
1 polymer ?
#
loop_
_entity_poly.entity_id
_entity_poly.type
_entity_poly.pdbx_seq_one_letter_code
_entity_poly.pdbx_strand_id
1 'polypeptide(L)'
;MTLRSRLSDVVAGTDLLPVWFATALGPLPPARNADAWIEAATDFLAYRITYQVTDKVVALGTAPSKSAEPIRRTWHKELTEELKRWA
;
A
#
# COMPACT_ATOMS: atom_id res chain seq x y z
N MET A 1 -12.69 -12.71 -8.95
CA MET A 1 -12.68 -11.58 -7.99
C MET A 1 -11.22 -11.27 -7.68
N THR A 2 -10.71 -10.12 -8.12
CA THR A 2 -9.30 -9.74 -7.98
C THR A 2 -9.09 -8.83 -6.78
N LEU A 3 -7.84 -8.69 -6.31
CA LEU A 3 -7.49 -7.76 -5.23
C LEU A 3 -7.88 -6.31 -5.60
N ARG A 4 -7.71 -5.94 -6.88
CA ARG A 4 -8.11 -4.64 -7.42
C ARG A 4 -9.61 -4.39 -7.29
N SER A 5 -10.46 -5.34 -7.69
CA SER A 5 -11.92 -5.19 -7.56
C SER A 5 -12.36 -5.06 -6.10
N ARG A 6 -11.77 -5.85 -5.19
CA ARG A 6 -12.06 -5.73 -3.75
C ARG A 6 -11.66 -4.38 -3.18
N LEU A 7 -10.51 -3.85 -3.59
CA LEU A 7 -10.07 -2.53 -3.17
C LEU A 7 -11.03 -1.44 -3.69
N SER A 8 -11.44 -1.52 -4.96
CA SER A 8 -12.42 -0.59 -5.54
C SER A 8 -13.77 -0.66 -4.80
N ASP A 9 -14.23 -1.84 -4.44
CA ASP A 9 -15.48 -2.02 -3.68
C ASP A 9 -15.38 -1.47 -2.26
N VAL A 10 -14.24 -1.61 -1.57
CA VAL A 10 -14.02 -1.05 -0.22
C VAL A 10 -13.88 0.47 -0.26
N VAL A 11 -13.25 1.04 -1.29
CA VAL A 11 -13.15 2.49 -1.47
C VAL A 11 -14.50 3.10 -1.89
N ALA A 12 -15.31 2.36 -2.65
CA ALA A 12 -16.67 2.77 -3.03
C ALA A 12 -17.70 2.54 -1.92
N GLY A 13 -17.48 1.56 -1.05
CA GLY A 13 -18.25 1.27 0.15
C GLY A 13 -17.85 2.18 1.30
N THR A 14 -18.78 2.45 2.21
CA THR A 14 -18.56 3.28 3.41
C THR A 14 -17.73 2.58 4.50
N ASP A 15 -16.90 1.60 4.14
CA ASP A 15 -16.02 0.91 5.07
C ASP A 15 -14.81 1.78 5.43
N LEU A 16 -14.47 1.80 6.71
CA LEU A 16 -13.34 2.60 7.19
C LEU A 16 -12.03 1.98 6.68
N LEU A 17 -11.31 2.74 5.86
CA LEU A 17 -9.97 2.37 5.42
C LEU A 17 -9.04 2.21 6.63
N PRO A 18 -8.13 1.21 6.63
CA PRO A 18 -7.13 1.07 7.68
C PRO A 18 -6.30 2.35 7.84
N VAL A 19 -5.90 2.67 9.07
CA VAL A 19 -5.12 3.89 9.38
C VAL A 19 -3.88 4.01 8.50
N TRP A 20 -3.08 2.94 8.39
CA TRP A 20 -1.90 2.94 7.52
C TRP A 20 -2.19 3.32 6.07
N PHE A 21 -3.36 2.98 5.56
CA PHE A 21 -3.76 3.24 4.17
C PHE A 21 -4.04 4.74 4.00
N ALA A 22 -4.90 5.29 4.86
CA ALA A 22 -5.25 6.70 4.84
C ALA A 22 -4.04 7.61 5.09
N THR A 23 -3.10 7.21 5.96
CA THR A 23 -1.89 8.00 6.23
C THR A 23 -0.85 7.93 5.12
N ALA A 24 -0.85 6.86 4.33
CA ALA A 24 0.21 6.60 3.35
C ALA A 24 -0.18 7.03 1.93
N LEU A 25 -1.45 6.88 1.56
CA LEU A 25 -1.96 7.18 0.22
C LEU A 25 -3.03 8.28 0.22
N GLY A 26 -3.45 8.73 1.40
CA GLY A 26 -4.62 9.57 1.56
C GLY A 26 -5.93 8.75 1.62
N PRO A 27 -7.02 9.35 2.11
CA PRO A 27 -8.29 8.67 2.32
C PRO A 27 -9.08 8.43 1.03
N LEU A 28 -8.76 9.14 -0.06
CA LEU A 28 -9.49 9.08 -1.32
C LEU A 28 -8.53 9.20 -2.51
N PRO A 29 -8.83 8.53 -3.64
CA PRO A 29 -8.05 8.70 -4.86
C PRO A 29 -8.12 10.15 -5.35
N PRO A 30 -7.01 10.74 -5.80
CA PRO A 30 -7.02 12.08 -6.36
C PRO A 30 -7.80 12.12 -7.68
N ALA A 31 -8.49 13.24 -7.92
CA ALA A 31 -9.32 13.45 -9.12
C ALA A 31 -8.54 13.33 -10.44
N ARG A 32 -7.22 13.53 -10.39
CA ARG A 32 -6.27 13.21 -11.46
C ARG A 32 -5.41 12.03 -11.00
N ASN A 33 -5.18 11.06 -11.87
CA ASN A 33 -4.36 9.86 -11.62
C ASN A 33 -4.97 8.81 -10.67
N ALA A 34 -6.30 8.70 -10.62
CA ALA A 34 -6.98 7.66 -9.84
C ALA A 34 -6.50 6.23 -10.16
N ASP A 35 -6.21 5.92 -11.43
CA ASP A 35 -5.69 4.60 -11.82
C ASP A 35 -4.31 4.31 -11.22
N ALA A 36 -3.38 5.27 -11.29
CA ALA A 36 -2.04 5.12 -10.71
C ALA A 36 -2.10 4.99 -9.17
N TRP A 37 -3.06 5.67 -8.54
CA TRP A 37 -3.32 5.54 -7.12
C TRP A 37 -3.83 4.14 -6.76
N ILE A 38 -4.76 3.57 -7.56
CA ILE A 38 -5.27 2.21 -7.36
C ILE A 38 -4.15 1.17 -7.56
N GLU A 39 -3.27 1.38 -8.54
CA GLU A 39 -2.11 0.51 -8.78
C GLU A 39 -1.15 0.54 -7.59
N ALA A 40 -0.76 1.73 -7.13
CA ALA A 40 0.07 1.90 -5.94
C ALA A 40 -0.56 1.19 -4.73
N ALA A 41 -1.84 1.45 -4.45
CA ALA A 41 -2.59 0.82 -3.37
C ALA A 41 -2.60 -0.71 -3.46
N THR A 42 -2.71 -1.26 -4.67
CA THR A 42 -2.67 -2.71 -4.91
C THR A 42 -1.28 -3.27 -4.60
N ASP A 43 -0.22 -2.58 -5.01
CA ASP A 43 1.16 -3.01 -4.74
C ASP A 43 1.49 -2.97 -3.24
N PHE A 44 1.01 -1.97 -2.50
CA PHE A 44 1.13 -1.93 -1.04
C PHE A 44 0.42 -3.11 -0.38
N LEU A 45 -0.80 -3.42 -0.80
CA LEU A 45 -1.53 -4.57 -0.28
C LEU A 45 -0.83 -5.89 -0.59
N ALA A 46 -0.31 -6.05 -1.82
CA ALA A 46 0.46 -7.21 -2.22
C ALA A 46 1.69 -7.39 -1.32
N TYR A 47 2.48 -6.33 -1.11
CA TYR A 47 3.64 -6.37 -0.22
C TYR A 47 3.26 -6.79 1.21
N ARG A 48 2.20 -6.18 1.77
CA ARG A 48 1.74 -6.49 3.13
C ARG A 48 1.28 -7.93 3.26
N ILE A 49 0.59 -8.48 2.25
CA ILE A 49 0.17 -9.89 2.22
C ILE A 49 1.39 -10.81 2.10
N THR A 50 2.31 -10.53 1.17
CA THR A 50 3.50 -11.34 0.93
C THR A 50 4.40 -11.44 2.16
N TYR A 51 4.60 -10.33 2.87
CA TYR A 51 5.49 -10.27 4.04
C TYR A 51 4.76 -10.23 5.38
N GLN A 52 3.46 -10.53 5.39
CA GLN A 52 2.61 -10.61 6.58
C GLN A 52 2.74 -9.37 7.48
N VAL A 53 2.72 -8.19 6.88
CA VAL A 53 2.83 -6.91 7.58
C VAL A 53 1.51 -6.62 8.29
N THR A 54 1.53 -6.67 9.62
CA THR A 54 0.38 -6.42 10.50
C THR A 54 0.40 -5.04 11.15
N ASP A 55 1.42 -4.23 10.88
CA ASP A 55 1.54 -2.88 11.42
C ASP A 55 0.32 -2.02 11.02
N LYS A 56 -0.36 -1.45 12.01
CA LYS A 56 -1.61 -0.72 11.81
C LYS A 56 -1.41 0.71 11.29
N VAL A 57 -0.21 1.25 11.41
CA VAL A 57 0.11 2.66 11.13
C VAL A 57 1.12 2.77 9.98
N VAL A 58 2.15 1.95 9.97
CA VAL A 58 3.19 1.98 8.94
C VAL A 58 2.79 1.08 7.77
N ALA A 59 2.61 1.67 6.58
CA ALA A 59 2.15 0.94 5.39
C ALA A 59 3.01 -0.28 5.04
N LEU A 60 4.34 -0.12 5.05
CA LEU A 60 5.30 -1.19 4.76
C LEU A 60 5.80 -1.93 6.02
N GLY A 61 5.36 -1.52 7.21
CA GLY A 61 5.86 -2.01 8.48
C GLY A 61 7.32 -1.65 8.73
N THR A 62 8.00 -2.43 9.57
CA THR A 62 9.42 -2.25 9.86
C THR A 62 10.28 -2.55 8.64
N ALA A 63 11.27 -1.69 8.39
CA ALA A 63 12.22 -1.89 7.30
C ALA A 63 12.91 -3.26 7.40
N PRO A 64 13.06 -3.99 6.27
CA PRO A 64 13.71 -5.30 6.26
C PRO A 64 15.17 -5.19 6.73
N SER A 65 15.60 -6.15 7.54
CA SER A 65 16.98 -6.21 8.04
C SER A 65 17.98 -6.43 6.90
N LYS A 66 19.28 -6.16 7.14
CA LYS A 66 20.33 -6.41 6.14
C LYS A 66 20.42 -7.88 5.70
N SER A 67 19.98 -8.80 6.56
CA SER A 67 19.96 -10.25 6.30
C SER A 67 18.70 -10.73 5.58
N ALA A 68 17.69 -9.87 5.42
CA ALA A 68 16.48 -10.21 4.67
C ALA A 68 16.77 -10.45 3.19
N GLU A 69 15.91 -11.21 2.52
CA GLU A 69 16.08 -11.54 1.11
C GLU A 69 16.27 -10.26 0.26
N PRO A 70 17.24 -10.25 -0.68
CA PRO A 70 17.50 -9.07 -1.50
C PRO A 70 16.24 -8.52 -2.19
N ILE A 71 15.36 -9.41 -2.67
CA ILE A 71 14.11 -9.03 -3.34
C ILE A 71 13.17 -8.23 -2.42
N ARG A 72 13.04 -8.63 -1.15
CA ARG A 72 12.22 -7.91 -0.16
C ARG A 72 12.75 -6.51 0.09
N ARG A 73 14.08 -6.37 0.16
CA ARG A 73 14.75 -5.08 0.40
C ARG A 73 14.58 -4.13 -0.79
N THR A 74 14.75 -4.65 -2.01
CA THR A 74 14.53 -3.87 -3.24
C THR A 74 13.08 -3.42 -3.33
N TRP A 75 12.12 -4.34 -3.17
CA TRP A 75 10.69 -4.00 -3.26
C TRP A 75 10.25 -3.02 -2.17
N HIS A 76 10.72 -3.19 -0.92
CA HIS A 76 10.48 -2.23 0.14
C HIS A 76 11.00 -0.84 -0.23
N LYS A 77 12.19 -0.73 -0.83
CA LYS A 77 12.76 0.54 -1.25
C LYS A 77 11.93 1.19 -2.36
N GLU A 78 11.54 0.43 -3.38
CA GLU A 78 10.69 0.93 -4.47
C GLU A 78 9.36 1.47 -3.95
N LEU A 79 8.69 0.72 -3.07
CA LEU A 79 7.44 1.17 -2.45
C LEU A 79 7.64 2.34 -1.49
N THR A 80 8.81 2.49 -0.87
CA THR A 80 9.12 3.67 -0.05
C THR A 80 9.25 4.91 -0.93
N GLU A 81 9.85 4.80 -2.10
CA GLU A 81 9.87 5.91 -3.07
C GLU A 81 8.48 6.18 -3.64
N GLU A 82 7.65 5.14 -3.82
CA GLU A 82 6.25 5.28 -4.20
C GLU A 82 5.46 6.12 -3.21
N LEU A 83 5.61 5.85 -1.91
CA LEU A 83 4.92 6.61 -0.86
C LEU A 83 5.22 8.10 -0.91
N LYS A 84 6.46 8.48 -1.23
CA LYS A 84 6.83 9.89 -1.36
C LYS A 84 6.14 10.58 -2.53
N ARG A 85 5.57 9.84 -3.48
CA ARG A 85 4.78 10.41 -4.58
C ARG A 85 3.36 10.81 -4.13
N TRP A 86 2.88 10.23 -3.03
CA TRP A 86 1.51 10.37 -2.55
C TRP A 86 1.38 11.09 -1.19
N ALA A 87 2.48 11.18 -0.43
CA ALA A 87 2.59 11.95 0.82
C ALA A 87 2.76 13.45 0.56
#